data_AF-A0A2S4A1N2-F1
#
_entry.id   AF-A0A2S4A1N2-F1
#
_cell.length_a   1.000
_cell.length_b   1.000
_cell.length_c   1.000
_cell.angle_alpha   90.00
_cell.angle_beta   90.00
_cell.angle_gamma   90.00
#
_symmetry.space_group_name_H-M   'P 1'
#
loop_
_entity.id
_entity.type
_entity.pdbx_description
1 polymer ?
#
loop_
_entity_poly.entity_id
_entity_poly.type
_entity_poly.pdbx_seq_one_letter_code
_entity_poly.pdbx_strand_id
1 'polypeptide(L)'
;MELVLVPLVAAFCMALIIGAIVLDRDGRPCSSPNWDNHLTLTLSDSSRAASVTACSGNECVPMAPTFAKSAKGNTQLLAHQKDGSWLLNVGAQPPTAMSFKVFDQAGNVLAAKSTDLNWTRVSGNERCGGRMADIKVGLAVP
;
A
#
# COMPACT_ATOMS: atom_id res chain seq x y z
N MET A 1 -13.25 18.00 -60.76
CA MET A 1 -12.52 17.92 -59.47
C MET A 1 -13.45 17.84 -58.25
N GLU A 2 -14.78 17.76 -58.41
CA GLU A 2 -15.69 17.65 -57.25
C GLU A 2 -16.03 16.21 -56.84
N LEU A 3 -15.90 15.22 -57.74
CA LEU A 3 -16.33 13.84 -57.48
C LEU A 3 -15.47 13.05 -56.47
N VAL A 4 -14.26 13.53 -56.15
CA VAL A 4 -13.32 12.86 -55.23
C VAL A 4 -13.26 13.55 -53.86
N LEU A 5 -13.74 14.80 -53.77
CA LEU A 5 -13.66 15.61 -52.56
C LEU A 5 -14.66 15.15 -51.49
N VAL A 6 -15.86 14.75 -51.91
CA VAL A 6 -16.95 14.32 -51.02
C VAL A 6 -16.61 13.08 -50.17
N PRO A 7 -16.12 11.96 -50.73
CA PRO A 7 -15.77 10.79 -49.91
C PRO A 7 -14.55 11.02 -49.01
N LEU A 8 -13.62 11.88 -49.43
CA LEU A 8 -12.40 12.17 -48.67
C LEU A 8 -12.72 13.02 -47.44
N VAL A 9 -13.55 14.07 -47.58
CA VAL A 9 -14.02 14.89 -46.45
C VAL A 9 -14.82 14.04 -45.45
N ALA A 10 -15.68 13.14 -45.92
CA ALA A 10 -16.43 12.23 -45.06
C ALA A 10 -15.51 11.28 -44.26
N ALA A 11 -14.46 10.72 -44.88
CA ALA A 11 -13.50 9.86 -44.22
C ALA A 11 -12.71 10.61 -43.13
N PHE A 12 -12.29 11.85 -43.39
CA PHE A 12 -11.61 12.68 -42.40
C PHE A 12 -12.52 13.06 -41.22
N CYS A 13 -13.79 13.38 -41.47
CA CYS A 13 -14.76 13.63 -40.39
C CYS A 13 -14.95 12.40 -39.50
N MET A 14 -15.07 11.20 -40.08
CA MET A 14 -15.21 9.96 -39.30
C MET A 14 -13.95 9.63 -38.49
N ALA A 15 -12.76 9.86 -39.04
CA ALA A 15 -11.50 9.66 -38.32
C ALA A 15 -11.34 10.61 -37.11
N LEU A 16 -11.77 11.86 -37.24
CA LEU A 16 -11.75 12.84 -36.14
C LEU A 16 -12.73 12.50 -35.03
N ILE A 17 -13.93 11.98 -35.38
CA ILE A 17 -14.92 11.55 -34.38
C ILE A 17 -14.40 10.34 -33.60
N ILE A 18 -13.80 9.35 -34.29
CA ILE A 18 -13.22 8.18 -33.62
C ILE A 18 -12.05 8.58 -32.72
N GLY A 19 -11.18 9.48 -33.18
CA GLY A 19 -10.07 10.01 -32.38
C GLY A 19 -10.53 10.74 -31.12
N ALA A 20 -11.59 11.55 -31.21
CA ALA A 20 -12.15 12.29 -30.07
C ALA A 20 -12.80 11.37 -29.02
N ILE A 21 -13.47 10.28 -29.43
CA ILE A 21 -14.09 9.32 -28.51
C ILE A 21 -13.03 8.52 -27.74
N VAL A 22 -11.89 8.21 -28.37
CA VAL A 22 -10.77 7.51 -27.71
C VAL A 22 -10.04 8.43 -26.72
N LEU A 23 -9.98 9.74 -26.99
CA LEU A 23 -9.37 10.71 -26.09
C LEU A 23 -10.26 11.09 -24.88
N ASP A 24 -11.58 11.13 -25.05
CA ASP A 24 -12.51 11.59 -24.00
C ASP A 24 -12.83 10.50 -22.95
N ARG A 25 -12.82 9.22 -23.35
CA ARG A 25 -13.26 8.12 -22.46
C ARG A 25 -12.38 7.94 -21.22
N ASP A 26 -11.17 8.49 -21.25
CA ASP A 26 -10.12 8.32 -20.25
C ASP A 26 -9.53 9.67 -19.80
N GLY A 27 -10.29 10.78 -19.84
CA GLY A 27 -9.74 12.10 -19.47
C GLY A 27 -9.80 12.45 -17.98
N ARG A 28 -10.63 11.76 -17.19
CA ARG A 28 -10.92 12.23 -15.82
C ARG A 28 -9.73 12.00 -14.87
N PRO A 29 -9.32 13.01 -14.08
CA PRO A 29 -8.33 12.83 -13.03
C PRO A 29 -8.90 11.90 -11.96
N CYS A 30 -8.04 11.07 -11.37
CA CYS A 30 -8.42 10.21 -10.25
C CYS A 30 -8.71 11.08 -9.02
N SER A 31 -9.79 10.78 -8.30
CA SER A 31 -10.05 11.38 -6.99
C SER A 31 -8.95 11.00 -6.01
N SER A 32 -8.68 11.86 -5.02
CA SER A 32 -7.80 11.52 -3.91
C SER A 32 -8.26 10.20 -3.27
N PRO A 33 -7.32 9.25 -3.01
CA PRO A 33 -7.67 8.00 -2.35
C PRO A 33 -8.36 8.23 -1.01
N ASN A 34 -9.47 7.54 -0.78
CA ASN A 34 -10.20 7.51 0.50
C ASN A 34 -10.12 6.14 1.18
N TRP A 35 -9.09 5.36 0.83
CA TRP A 35 -8.88 4.02 1.34
C TRP A 35 -7.45 3.86 1.85
N ASP A 36 -7.30 2.95 2.81
CA ASP A 36 -6.02 2.51 3.33
C ASP A 36 -5.89 1.00 3.15
N ASN A 37 -4.65 0.56 3.02
CA ASN A 37 -4.28 -0.85 3.00
C ASN A 37 -3.64 -1.21 4.34
N HIS A 38 -3.83 -2.46 4.76
CA HIS A 38 -3.33 -2.93 6.03
C HIS A 38 -2.51 -4.22 5.88
N LEU A 39 -1.54 -4.36 6.77
CA LEU A 39 -0.77 -5.57 6.98
C LEU A 39 -0.95 -6.03 8.42
N THR A 40 -1.22 -7.31 8.64
CA THR A 40 -1.20 -7.90 9.97
C THR A 40 0.10 -8.67 10.19
N LEU A 41 0.85 -8.33 11.24
CA LEU A 41 1.99 -9.10 11.71
C LEU A 41 1.58 -9.96 12.91
N THR A 42 1.85 -11.25 12.83
CA THR A 42 1.62 -12.22 13.91
C THR A 42 2.95 -12.78 14.39
N LEU A 43 3.16 -12.82 15.70
CA LEU A 43 4.35 -13.38 16.34
C LEU A 43 4.05 -14.81 16.81
N SER A 44 5.02 -15.72 16.71
CA SER A 44 4.85 -17.08 17.26
C SER A 44 4.77 -17.08 18.79
N ASP A 45 5.50 -16.15 19.43
CA ASP A 45 5.41 -15.86 20.86
C ASP A 45 5.40 -14.33 21.06
N SER A 46 4.25 -13.80 21.48
CA SER A 46 4.07 -12.37 21.76
C SER A 46 4.43 -11.99 23.20
N SER A 47 4.61 -12.97 24.10
CA SER A 47 4.82 -12.70 25.54
C SER A 47 6.14 -12.00 25.85
N ARG A 48 7.16 -12.25 25.01
CA ARG A 48 8.50 -11.65 25.13
C ARG A 48 8.64 -10.35 24.34
N ALA A 49 7.74 -10.09 23.40
CA ALA A 49 7.78 -8.92 22.54
C ALA A 49 7.24 -7.68 23.30
N ALA A 50 8.10 -6.70 23.52
CA ALA A 50 7.70 -5.42 24.10
C ALA A 50 7.34 -4.38 23.02
N SER A 51 7.99 -4.45 21.86
CA SER A 51 7.70 -3.56 20.74
C SER A 51 8.10 -4.17 19.41
N VAL A 52 7.51 -3.64 18.34
CA VAL A 52 7.83 -3.99 16.95
C VAL A 52 8.11 -2.72 16.19
N THR A 53 9.13 -2.73 15.34
CA THR A 53 9.36 -1.72 14.30
C THR A 53 9.18 -2.36 12.93
N ALA A 54 8.42 -1.71 12.06
CA ALA A 54 8.31 -2.04 10.65
C ALA A 54 9.02 -0.98 9.81
N CYS A 55 9.75 -1.37 8.77
CA CYS A 55 10.43 -0.45 7.86
C CYS A 55 10.13 -0.77 6.40
N SER A 56 9.91 0.29 5.61
CA SER A 56 9.86 0.26 4.15
C SER A 56 11.03 1.07 3.61
N GLY A 57 12.04 0.39 3.06
CA GLY A 57 13.31 1.03 2.72
C GLY A 57 13.97 1.65 3.96
N ASN A 58 14.12 2.99 3.95
CA ASN A 58 14.73 3.75 5.05
C ASN A 58 13.69 4.35 6.02
N GLU A 59 12.40 4.20 5.74
CA GLU A 59 11.33 4.75 6.57
C GLU A 59 10.86 3.67 7.55
N CYS A 60 10.98 3.96 8.85
CA CYS A 60 10.66 3.01 9.91
C CYS A 60 9.62 3.56 10.87
N VAL A 61 8.70 2.70 11.31
CA VAL A 61 7.64 3.05 12.25
C VAL A 61 7.48 1.96 13.33
N PRO A 62 7.53 2.34 14.62
CA PRO A 62 8.16 3.57 15.13
C PRO A 62 9.68 3.55 14.87
N MET A 63 10.31 4.72 14.79
CA MET A 63 11.78 4.83 14.72
C MET A 63 12.44 4.17 15.94
N ALA A 64 13.36 3.24 15.72
CA ALA A 64 14.12 2.60 16.80
C ALA A 64 15.24 3.53 17.35
N PRO A 65 15.55 3.52 18.66
CA PRO A 65 14.81 2.95 19.80
C PRO A 65 14.08 4.08 20.54
N THR A 66 13.12 4.75 19.90
CA THR A 66 12.09 5.45 20.69
C THR A 66 11.21 4.34 21.25
N PHE A 67 11.49 3.91 22.48
CA PHE A 67 10.63 2.96 23.18
C PHE A 67 9.21 3.45 23.02
N ALA A 68 8.34 2.60 22.47
CA ALA A 68 6.95 2.85 22.12
C ALA A 68 6.05 3.12 23.34
N LYS A 69 6.58 3.82 24.36
CA LYS A 69 5.89 4.30 25.55
C LYS A 69 5.41 5.76 25.40
N SER A 70 5.93 6.53 24.44
CA SER A 70 5.69 7.99 24.41
C SER A 70 5.64 8.67 23.03
N ALA A 71 5.41 7.95 21.93
CA ALA A 71 5.24 8.59 20.62
C ALA A 71 3.89 9.34 20.56
N LYS A 72 3.87 10.58 21.08
CA LYS A 72 2.80 11.56 20.83
C LYS A 72 2.96 12.11 19.41
N GLY A 73 2.68 11.26 18.42
CA GLY A 73 2.79 11.58 17.00
C GLY A 73 2.58 10.33 16.15
N ASN A 74 1.36 10.19 15.61
CA ASN A 74 0.95 9.18 14.62
C ASN A 74 1.24 7.70 14.95
N THR A 75 0.83 7.23 16.13
CA THR A 75 0.68 5.79 16.49
C THR A 75 -0.34 5.02 15.64
N GLN A 76 -0.93 5.64 14.61
CA GLN A 76 -1.93 4.99 13.74
C GLN A 76 -1.31 4.07 12.68
N LEU A 77 0.00 4.17 12.47
CA LEU A 77 0.69 3.37 11.46
C LEU A 77 0.92 1.93 11.92
N LEU A 78 1.31 1.66 13.19
CA LEU A 78 1.52 0.30 13.70
C LEU A 78 0.86 0.13 15.09
N ALA A 79 -0.27 -0.58 15.14
CA ALA A 79 -1.10 -0.72 16.33
C ALA A 79 -1.15 -2.16 16.84
N HIS A 80 -0.75 -2.36 18.11
CA HIS A 80 -0.94 -3.65 18.79
C HIS A 80 -2.42 -3.94 19.01
N GLN A 81 -2.84 -5.14 18.66
CA GLN A 81 -4.23 -5.60 18.71
C GLN A 81 -4.47 -6.44 19.98
N LYS A 82 -5.76 -6.60 20.33
CA LYS A 82 -6.16 -7.40 21.51
C LYS A 82 -5.84 -8.88 21.38
N ASP A 83 -5.72 -9.39 20.16
CA ASP A 83 -5.38 -10.78 19.84
C ASP A 83 -3.86 -11.04 19.84
N GLY A 84 -3.04 -10.04 20.17
CA GLY A 84 -1.58 -10.14 20.18
C GLY A 84 -0.92 -9.92 18.80
N SER A 85 -1.71 -9.64 17.76
CA SER A 85 -1.19 -9.23 16.45
C SER A 85 -0.85 -7.75 16.42
N TRP A 86 -0.11 -7.33 15.40
CA TRP A 86 0.19 -5.92 15.12
C TRP A 86 -0.39 -5.56 13.76
N LEU A 87 -1.25 -4.54 13.73
CA LEU A 87 -1.85 -4.03 12.51
C LEU A 87 -1.06 -2.83 12.02
N LEU A 88 -0.52 -2.91 10.80
CA LEU A 88 0.17 -1.81 10.15
C LEU A 88 -0.72 -1.20 9.06
N ASN A 89 -1.02 0.09 9.14
CA ASN A 89 -1.57 0.87 8.04
C ASN A 89 -0.43 1.31 7.11
N VAL A 90 -0.54 1.03 5.82
CA VAL A 90 0.47 1.38 4.80
C VAL A 90 -0.07 2.37 3.76
N GLY A 91 -1.20 3.01 4.07
CA GLY A 91 -1.86 3.99 3.22
C GLY A 91 -2.37 3.42 1.90
N ALA A 92 -2.70 4.32 0.97
CA ALA A 92 -3.24 3.96 -0.34
C ALA A 92 -2.22 3.34 -1.30
N GLN A 93 -0.93 3.59 -1.09
CA GLN A 93 0.19 3.11 -1.90
C GLN A 93 1.08 2.19 -1.07
N PRO A 94 0.74 0.90 -0.98
CA PRO A 94 1.46 0.00 -0.12
C PRO A 94 2.85 -0.36 -0.69
N PRO A 95 3.86 -0.57 0.16
CA PRO A 95 5.21 -0.92 -0.28
C PRO A 95 5.28 -2.35 -0.83
N THR A 96 6.26 -2.62 -1.70
CA THR A 96 6.49 -3.97 -2.25
C THR A 96 7.32 -4.86 -1.34
N ALA A 97 8.01 -4.29 -0.35
CA ALA A 97 8.80 -5.03 0.62
C ALA A 97 8.81 -4.31 1.97
N MET A 98 8.90 -5.07 3.05
CA MET A 98 9.07 -4.53 4.40
C MET A 98 10.00 -5.39 5.24
N SER A 99 10.62 -4.75 6.22
CA SER A 99 11.39 -5.42 7.27
C SER A 99 10.78 -5.16 8.64
N PHE A 100 10.80 -6.18 9.49
CA PHE A 100 10.27 -6.15 10.83
C PHE A 100 11.38 -6.47 11.81
N LYS A 101 11.40 -5.77 12.94
CA LYS A 101 12.25 -6.06 14.10
C LYS A 101 11.39 -6.10 15.35
N VAL A 102 11.54 -7.16 16.12
CA VAL A 102 10.86 -7.37 17.40
C VAL A 102 11.87 -7.15 18.50
N PHE A 103 11.49 -6.40 19.52
CA PHE A 103 12.35 -6.05 20.63
C PHE A 103 11.76 -6.55 21.96
N ASP A 104 12.64 -6.95 22.88
CA ASP A 104 12.27 -7.21 24.28
C ASP A 104 12.11 -5.90 25.09
N GLN A 105 11.79 -6.02 26.38
CA GLN A 105 11.63 -4.86 27.27
C GLN A 105 12.92 -4.06 27.47
N ALA A 106 14.09 -4.69 27.29
CA ALA A 106 15.40 -4.06 27.39
C ALA A 106 15.82 -3.39 26.07
N GLY A 107 15.06 -3.56 24.99
CA GLY A 107 15.38 -3.04 23.66
C GLY A 107 16.32 -3.93 22.85
N ASN A 108 16.56 -5.18 23.27
CA ASN A 108 17.32 -6.14 22.47
C ASN A 108 16.44 -6.70 21.36
N VAL A 109 17.05 -6.95 20.19
CA VAL A 109 16.34 -7.60 19.07
C VAL A 109 16.13 -9.08 19.40
N LEU A 110 14.87 -9.50 19.48
CA LEU A 110 14.47 -10.90 19.64
C LEU A 110 14.38 -11.60 18.28
N ALA A 111 13.84 -10.91 17.28
CA ALA A 111 13.65 -11.44 15.94
C ALA A 111 13.70 -10.32 14.91
N ALA A 112 14.13 -10.65 13.69
CA ALA A 112 14.07 -9.77 12.54
C ALA A 112 13.71 -10.55 11.28
N LYS A 113 12.94 -9.94 10.39
CA LYS A 113 12.55 -10.55 9.11
C LYS A 113 12.30 -9.50 8.05
N SER A 114 12.82 -9.73 6.86
CA SER A 114 12.43 -9.02 5.65
C SER A 114 11.52 -9.89 4.80
N THR A 115 10.51 -9.30 4.19
CA THR A 115 9.56 -10.00 3.32
C THR A 115 9.17 -9.12 2.16
N ASP A 116 9.07 -9.73 0.99
CA ASP A 116 8.35 -9.15 -0.13
C ASP A 116 6.84 -9.28 0.11
N LEU A 117 6.08 -8.30 -0.38
CA LEU A 117 4.64 -8.17 -0.19
C LEU A 117 3.95 -8.22 -1.55
N ASN A 118 3.23 -9.32 -1.76
CA ASN A 118 2.47 -9.56 -2.98
C ASN A 118 1.02 -9.08 -2.80
N TRP A 119 0.78 -7.80 -3.06
CA TRP A 119 -0.56 -7.20 -2.94
C TRP A 119 -1.47 -7.65 -4.07
N THR A 120 -2.69 -8.05 -3.70
CA THR A 120 -3.76 -8.35 -4.66
C THR A 120 -4.78 -7.23 -4.60
N ARG A 121 -5.03 -6.55 -5.73
CA ARG A 121 -6.06 -5.50 -5.82
C ARG A 121 -7.45 -6.14 -5.74
N VAL A 122 -8.31 -5.60 -4.86
CA VAL A 122 -9.70 -6.07 -4.67
C VAL A 122 -10.75 -5.05 -5.13
N SER A 123 -10.36 -3.80 -5.36
CA SER A 123 -11.26 -2.77 -5.89
C SER A 123 -10.52 -1.74 -6.75
N GLY A 124 -11.29 -0.87 -7.42
CA GLY A 124 -10.75 0.18 -8.26
C GLY A 124 -10.29 -0.33 -9.63
N ASN A 125 -9.33 0.35 -10.25
CA ASN A 125 -8.84 0.01 -11.58
C ASN A 125 -7.33 0.28 -11.71
N GLU A 126 -6.75 -0.10 -12.85
CA GLU A 126 -5.31 0.05 -13.10
C GLU A 126 -4.86 1.52 -13.09
N ARG A 127 -5.73 2.43 -13.56
CA ARG A 127 -5.44 3.85 -13.70
C ARG A 127 -5.39 4.58 -12.35
N CYS A 128 -6.41 4.39 -11.53
CA CYS A 128 -6.59 5.13 -10.28
C CYS A 128 -6.19 4.33 -9.03
N GLY A 129 -5.76 3.10 -9.23
CA GLY A 129 -5.52 2.17 -8.14
C GLY A 129 -6.81 1.76 -7.45
N GLY A 130 -6.68 1.34 -6.19
CA GLY A 130 -7.78 0.89 -5.34
C GLY A 130 -7.28 0.07 -4.16
N ARG A 131 -8.22 -0.48 -3.39
CA ARG A 131 -7.90 -1.26 -2.19
C ARG A 131 -7.20 -2.56 -2.56
N MET A 132 -6.26 -2.95 -1.71
CA MET A 132 -5.60 -4.23 -1.74
C MET A 132 -6.20 -5.16 -0.69
N ALA A 133 -6.11 -6.46 -0.92
CA ALA A 133 -6.41 -7.47 0.08
C ALA A 133 -5.45 -7.35 1.27
N ASP A 134 -5.96 -7.66 2.46
CA ASP A 134 -5.14 -7.70 3.67
C ASP A 134 -4.09 -8.80 3.56
N ILE A 135 -2.84 -8.47 3.90
CA ILE A 135 -1.74 -9.42 3.96
C ILE A 135 -1.47 -9.80 5.42
N LYS A 136 -1.10 -11.06 5.66
CA LYS A 136 -0.64 -11.56 6.96
C LYS A 136 0.81 -12.01 6.89
N VAL A 137 1.63 -11.56 7.83
CA VAL A 137 3.05 -11.92 7.94
C VAL A 137 3.28 -12.59 9.28
N GLY A 138 3.79 -13.81 9.25
CA GLY A 138 4.25 -14.52 10.45
C GLY A 138 5.74 -14.26 10.73
N LEU A 139 6.07 -13.99 11.99
CA LEU A 139 7.44 -13.87 12.48
C LEU A 139 7.67 -14.80 13.67
N ALA A 140 8.66 -15.70 13.54
CA ALA A 140 9.06 -16.57 14.62
C ALA A 140 9.91 -15.77 15.64
N VAL A 141 9.50 -15.82 16.90
CA VAL A 141 10.22 -15.26 18.06
C VAL A 141 10.80 -16.43 18.86
N PRO A 142 12.13 -16.45 19.15
CA PRO A 142 12.78 -17.50 19.92
C PRO A 142 12.43 -17.50 21.42
#